data_AF-D3DKF3-F1
#
_entry.id   AF-D3DKF3-F1
#
_cell.length_a   1.000
_cell.length_b   1.000
_cell.length_c   1.000
_cell.angle_alpha   90.00
_cell.angle_beta   90.00
_cell.angle_gamma   90.00
#
_symmetry.space_group_name_H-M   'P 1'
#
loop_
_entity.id
_entity.type
_entity.pdbx_description
1 polymer ?
#
loop_
_entity_poly.entity_id
_entity_poly.type
_entity_poly.pdbx_seq_one_letter_code
_entity_poly.pdbx_strand_id
1 'polypeptide(L)'
;MEYVKNSTKLLLIVLDGLGGLPVKDGKTELEIAKTPNLDRLAKISALGMHIPVDWGITPGSGPGHLGIFGYDPLKHQIGRGILEALGLGLEVKDTDIAIRGNYATAQVQDGKLIIKDRRAGRISTEENIRITQKLSRAVDKIGDVKVLLSPGMEHRLAVVLRFPYTLPEGSDQIPDTDPQREGLPPIIPYGKNQNSEMVAKVVREFLSVAEEVLKDEPKANYLLLRGFSQKPKMESFSERFGLKACAIATYPMYKGLASLVGMEVLKFEGNTIKDQIKALKDAWKDYDYFFFHVKKTDSYGEDGNWKGKVEVIEEFDSLLPEFLELNPHVLVITGDHSTPSVLKGHSWHPVPVLLYSPYVLGGISDRFTERECLRGELGIFPAVKIINLMLAHSLRLAKYGA
;
A
#
# COMPACT_ATOMS: atom_id res chain seq x y z
N MET A 1 -18.51 -15.51 -11.00
CA MET A 1 -19.70 -14.62 -10.98
C MET A 1 -19.80 -14.01 -12.36
N GLU A 2 -20.98 -13.96 -12.94
CA GLU A 2 -21.19 -13.28 -14.22
C GLU A 2 -21.50 -11.80 -13.96
N TYR A 3 -20.88 -10.92 -14.75
CA TYR A 3 -20.96 -9.46 -14.57
C TYR A 3 -21.86 -8.83 -15.63
N VAL A 4 -22.78 -7.99 -15.19
CA VAL A 4 -23.65 -7.20 -16.07
C VAL A 4 -22.99 -5.85 -16.32
N LYS A 5 -22.70 -5.53 -17.59
CA LYS A 5 -22.18 -4.21 -17.96
C LYS A 5 -23.29 -3.16 -17.86
N ASN A 6 -22.98 -2.05 -17.19
CA ASN A 6 -23.85 -0.86 -17.16
C ASN A 6 -22.99 0.41 -17.00
N SER A 7 -23.64 1.57 -16.90
CA SER A 7 -22.99 2.89 -16.82
C SER A 7 -22.82 3.44 -15.40
N THR A 8 -23.03 2.62 -14.37
CA THR A 8 -22.93 3.07 -12.97
C THR A 8 -21.49 3.41 -12.61
N LYS A 9 -21.30 4.45 -11.79
CA LYS A 9 -19.98 4.89 -11.31
C LYS A 9 -19.82 4.54 -9.82
N LEU A 10 -18.72 3.89 -9.49
CA LEU A 10 -18.40 3.39 -8.15
C LEU A 10 -17.21 4.16 -7.59
N LEU A 11 -17.37 4.81 -6.44
CA LEU A 11 -16.31 5.59 -5.78
C LEU A 11 -16.01 5.01 -4.41
N LEU A 12 -14.77 4.55 -4.19
CA LEU A 12 -14.25 4.16 -2.89
C LEU A 12 -13.31 5.26 -2.38
N ILE A 13 -13.69 5.91 -1.28
CA ILE A 13 -12.87 6.88 -0.58
C ILE A 13 -12.30 6.23 0.69
N VAL A 14 -10.97 6.26 0.80
CA VAL A 14 -10.23 5.71 1.92
C VAL A 14 -9.57 6.85 2.69
N LEU A 15 -10.05 7.08 3.91
CA LEU A 15 -9.36 7.86 4.93
C LEU A 15 -8.42 6.90 5.66
N ASP A 16 -7.13 6.93 5.33
CA ASP A 16 -6.15 5.97 5.83
C ASP A 16 -6.14 5.92 7.37
N GLY A 17 -6.08 4.73 7.95
CA GLY A 17 -6.05 4.60 9.42
C GLY A 17 -7.28 5.16 10.14
N LEU A 18 -8.44 5.29 9.48
CA LEU A 18 -9.65 5.96 9.99
C LEU A 18 -10.02 5.53 11.41
N GLY A 19 -10.08 4.22 11.66
CA GLY A 19 -10.55 3.68 12.93
C GLY A 19 -9.76 4.20 14.13
N GLY A 20 -10.48 4.62 15.16
CA GLY A 20 -9.95 5.22 16.38
C GLY A 20 -10.32 4.47 17.66
N LEU A 21 -9.87 5.03 18.77
CA LEU A 21 -10.26 4.63 20.13
C LEU A 21 -10.53 5.88 20.95
N PRO A 22 -11.24 5.79 22.08
CA PRO A 22 -11.47 6.95 22.93
C PRO A 22 -10.19 7.70 23.31
N VAL A 23 -10.05 8.95 22.88
CA VAL A 23 -8.88 9.83 23.11
C VAL A 23 -9.18 10.96 24.10
N LYS A 24 -10.42 11.45 24.12
CA LYS A 24 -10.84 12.57 24.97
C LYS A 24 -12.33 12.44 25.29
N ASP A 25 -12.70 12.63 26.55
CA ASP A 25 -14.09 12.59 27.04
C ASP A 25 -14.87 11.33 26.61
N GLY A 26 -14.17 10.19 26.52
CA GLY A 26 -14.76 8.90 26.09
C GLY A 26 -15.04 8.77 24.59
N LYS A 27 -14.63 9.75 23.77
CA LYS A 27 -14.87 9.81 22.32
C LYS A 27 -13.64 9.51 21.48
N THR A 28 -13.84 8.83 20.35
CA THR A 28 -12.81 8.63 19.31
C THR A 28 -12.51 9.93 18.55
N GLU A 29 -11.46 9.92 17.74
CA GLU A 29 -11.14 11.03 16.83
C GLU A 29 -12.31 11.31 15.87
N LEU A 30 -12.94 10.27 15.30
CA LEU A 30 -14.07 10.40 14.40
C LEU A 30 -15.33 10.94 15.12
N GLU A 31 -15.56 10.54 16.38
CA GLU A 31 -16.67 11.07 17.18
C GLU A 31 -16.50 12.52 17.62
N ILE A 32 -15.25 12.95 17.82
CA ILE A 32 -14.87 14.33 18.20
C ILE A 32 -14.99 15.28 17.02
N ALA A 33 -14.62 14.83 15.82
CA ALA A 33 -14.67 15.63 14.61
C ALA A 33 -16.09 16.17 14.35
N LYS A 34 -16.17 17.44 13.94
CA LYS A 34 -17.41 18.08 13.49
C LYS A 34 -17.64 17.74 12.03
N THR A 35 -18.50 16.77 11.79
CA THR A 35 -18.69 16.15 10.48
C THR A 35 -20.13 16.26 9.96
N PRO A 36 -20.70 17.47 9.80
CA PRO A 36 -22.10 17.64 9.44
C PRO A 36 -22.49 17.04 8.07
N ASN A 37 -21.56 16.94 7.12
CA ASN A 37 -21.86 16.38 5.80
C ASN A 37 -21.87 14.84 5.84
N LEU A 38 -20.88 14.22 6.50
CA LEU A 38 -20.85 12.79 6.77
C LEU A 38 -22.02 12.35 7.63
N ASP A 39 -22.39 13.14 8.65
CA ASP A 39 -23.53 12.82 9.52
C ASP A 39 -24.85 12.84 8.73
N ARG A 40 -25.01 13.81 7.81
CA ARG A 40 -26.17 13.83 6.90
C ARG A 40 -26.16 12.64 5.94
N LEU A 41 -25.00 12.29 5.40
CA LEU A 41 -24.86 11.16 4.48
C LEU A 41 -25.13 9.84 5.21
N ALA A 42 -24.68 9.69 6.46
CA ALA A 42 -24.87 8.50 7.27
C ALA A 42 -26.34 8.12 7.44
N LYS A 43 -27.21 9.12 7.63
CA LYS A 43 -28.67 8.93 7.78
C LYS A 43 -29.33 8.29 6.58
N ILE A 44 -28.75 8.43 5.38
CA ILE A 44 -29.30 7.88 4.13
C ILE A 44 -28.39 6.80 3.53
N SER A 45 -27.49 6.23 4.35
CA SER A 45 -26.50 5.25 3.94
C SER A 45 -26.57 3.99 4.80
N ALA A 46 -26.00 2.91 4.28
CA ALA A 46 -25.73 1.69 5.02
C ALA A 46 -24.42 1.85 5.79
N LEU A 47 -24.43 1.70 7.12
CA LEU A 47 -23.22 1.72 7.93
C LEU A 47 -22.84 0.31 8.39
N GLY A 48 -21.58 0.11 8.73
CA GLY A 48 -21.05 -1.12 9.29
C GLY A 48 -19.59 -1.01 9.69
N MET A 49 -19.01 -2.13 10.07
CA MET A 49 -17.57 -2.26 10.27
C MET A 49 -17.02 -3.32 9.32
N HIS A 50 -15.78 -3.16 8.88
CA HIS A 50 -15.06 -4.22 8.18
C HIS A 50 -13.80 -4.67 8.89
N ILE A 51 -13.38 -5.90 8.63
CA ILE A 51 -12.16 -6.50 9.15
C ILE A 51 -11.13 -6.54 8.02
N PRO A 52 -10.02 -5.78 8.10
CA PRO A 52 -9.05 -5.66 7.01
C PRO A 52 -8.42 -6.98 6.57
N VAL A 53 -8.05 -7.83 7.52
CA VAL A 53 -7.35 -9.11 7.28
C VAL A 53 -8.11 -10.27 7.92
N ASP A 54 -8.04 -10.37 9.24
CA ASP A 54 -8.80 -11.33 10.04
C ASP A 54 -8.89 -10.83 11.49
N TRP A 55 -9.71 -11.49 12.31
CA TRP A 55 -9.89 -11.17 13.72
C TRP A 55 -8.56 -11.18 14.47
N GLY A 56 -8.27 -10.07 15.16
CA GLY A 56 -7.06 -9.94 15.99
C GLY A 56 -5.77 -9.72 15.20
N ILE A 57 -5.81 -9.62 13.87
CA ILE A 57 -4.63 -9.34 13.05
C ILE A 57 -4.52 -7.83 12.79
N THR A 58 -3.41 -7.23 13.23
CA THR A 58 -3.04 -5.86 12.86
C THR A 58 -2.51 -5.84 11.41
N PRO A 59 -3.19 -5.19 10.46
CA PRO A 59 -2.72 -5.09 9.08
C PRO A 59 -1.58 -4.09 8.93
N GLY A 60 -0.65 -4.36 8.02
CA GLY A 60 0.10 -3.29 7.36
C GLY A 60 -0.70 -2.70 6.19
N SER A 61 -0.28 -1.57 5.64
CA SER A 61 -1.00 -0.89 4.56
C SER A 61 -1.19 -1.76 3.30
N GLY A 62 -0.22 -2.63 2.98
CA GLY A 62 -0.33 -3.57 1.86
C GLY A 62 -1.50 -4.55 2.02
N PRO A 63 -1.51 -5.40 3.07
CA PRO A 63 -2.64 -6.27 3.39
C PRO A 63 -3.99 -5.54 3.54
N GLY A 64 -4.02 -4.37 4.19
CA GLY A 64 -5.25 -3.58 4.36
C GLY A 64 -5.85 -3.15 3.01
N HIS A 65 -5.00 -2.62 2.11
CA HIS A 65 -5.43 -2.22 0.78
C HIS A 65 -5.85 -3.39 -0.12
N LEU A 66 -5.13 -4.52 -0.07
CA LEU A 66 -5.57 -5.73 -0.78
C LEU A 66 -6.97 -6.15 -0.33
N GLY A 67 -7.22 -6.14 0.98
CA GLY A 67 -8.52 -6.44 1.56
C GLY A 67 -9.63 -5.57 0.96
N ILE A 68 -9.49 -4.24 1.02
CA ILE A 68 -10.52 -3.33 0.50
C ILE A 68 -10.62 -3.35 -1.04
N PHE A 69 -9.57 -3.76 -1.77
CA PHE A 69 -9.61 -4.02 -3.21
C PHE A 69 -10.24 -5.38 -3.55
N GLY A 70 -10.70 -6.13 -2.56
CA GLY A 70 -11.36 -7.41 -2.71
C GLY A 70 -10.41 -8.61 -2.78
N TYR A 71 -9.09 -8.43 -2.69
CA TYR A 71 -8.09 -9.49 -2.73
C TYR A 71 -7.80 -9.98 -1.31
N ASP A 72 -7.89 -11.28 -1.09
CA ASP A 72 -7.62 -11.88 0.20
C ASP A 72 -6.13 -11.77 0.54
N PRO A 73 -5.73 -10.96 1.54
CA PRO A 73 -4.32 -10.72 1.85
C PRO A 73 -3.63 -11.95 2.46
N LEU A 74 -4.38 -12.94 2.97
CA LEU A 74 -3.81 -14.19 3.45
C LEU A 74 -3.45 -15.14 2.30
N LYS A 75 -4.13 -15.00 1.14
CA LYS A 75 -3.82 -15.75 -0.09
C LYS A 75 -2.80 -15.06 -0.97
N HIS A 76 -2.88 -13.73 -1.04
CA HIS A 76 -2.01 -12.91 -1.89
C HIS A 76 -0.99 -12.16 -1.04
N GLN A 77 0.09 -12.85 -0.66
CA GLN A 77 1.18 -12.22 0.10
C GLN A 77 2.08 -11.41 -0.84
N ILE A 78 2.07 -10.09 -0.67
CA ILE A 78 3.02 -9.21 -1.35
C ILE A 78 4.36 -9.31 -0.65
N GLY A 79 5.39 -9.71 -1.40
CA GLY A 79 6.75 -9.84 -0.89
C GLY A 79 7.32 -8.50 -0.40
N ARG A 80 8.22 -8.57 0.59
CA ARG A 80 8.80 -7.39 1.25
C ARG A 80 9.57 -6.48 0.30
N GLY A 81 10.25 -7.06 -0.69
CA GLY A 81 10.99 -6.29 -1.69
C GLY A 81 10.06 -5.41 -2.53
N ILE A 82 8.86 -5.92 -2.86
CA ILE A 82 7.84 -5.14 -3.59
C ILE A 82 7.34 -4.00 -2.71
N LEU A 83 6.95 -4.28 -1.47
CA LEU A 83 6.47 -3.22 -0.56
C LEU A 83 7.51 -2.11 -0.37
N GLU A 84 8.80 -2.47 -0.21
CA GLU A 84 9.88 -1.48 -0.10
C GLU A 84 10.01 -0.65 -1.39
N ALA A 85 10.02 -1.31 -2.56
CA ALA A 85 10.11 -0.63 -3.86
C ALA A 85 8.94 0.34 -4.07
N LEU A 86 7.71 -0.10 -3.82
CA LEU A 86 6.51 0.74 -3.95
C LEU A 86 6.52 1.90 -2.97
N GLY A 87 6.93 1.66 -1.71
CA GLY A 87 7.05 2.70 -0.68
C GLY A 87 8.05 3.80 -1.04
N LEU A 88 9.10 3.46 -1.79
CA LEU A 88 10.11 4.39 -2.29
C LEU A 88 9.84 4.89 -3.71
N GLY A 89 8.61 4.69 -4.22
CA GLY A 89 8.17 5.23 -5.51
C GLY A 89 8.71 4.53 -6.75
N LEU A 90 9.27 3.33 -6.60
CA LEU A 90 9.62 2.48 -7.73
C LEU A 90 8.38 1.72 -8.21
N GLU A 91 8.16 1.74 -9.52
CA GLU A 91 7.18 0.87 -10.18
C GLU A 91 7.75 -0.55 -10.27
N VAL A 92 6.93 -1.56 -9.93
CA VAL A 92 7.29 -2.98 -10.06
C VAL A 92 6.47 -3.63 -11.18
N LYS A 93 7.16 -4.21 -12.16
CA LYS A 93 6.58 -4.88 -13.34
C LYS A 93 6.73 -6.40 -13.27
N ASP A 94 6.08 -7.10 -14.19
CA ASP A 94 6.19 -8.57 -14.32
C ASP A 94 7.58 -9.02 -14.83
N THR A 95 8.41 -8.06 -15.25
CA THR A 95 9.83 -8.23 -15.64
C THR A 95 10.80 -8.02 -14.48
N ASP A 96 10.30 -7.72 -13.29
CA ASP A 96 11.12 -7.18 -12.21
C ASP A 96 11.29 -8.17 -11.05
N ILE A 97 12.47 -8.12 -10.42
CA ILE A 97 12.70 -8.62 -9.07
C ILE A 97 12.93 -7.43 -8.16
N ALA A 98 12.00 -7.19 -7.24
CA ALA A 98 12.10 -6.16 -6.23
C ALA A 98 12.75 -6.74 -4.97
N ILE A 99 13.70 -6.01 -4.41
CA ILE A 99 14.58 -6.46 -3.34
C ILE A 99 14.73 -5.32 -2.34
N ARG A 100 14.64 -5.65 -1.06
CA ARG A 100 15.02 -4.71 -0.01
C ARG A 100 16.52 -4.79 0.22
N GLY A 101 17.21 -3.67 0.08
CA GLY A 101 18.62 -3.54 0.43
C GLY A 101 18.81 -2.88 1.80
N ASN A 102 19.91 -3.23 2.46
CA ASN A 102 20.46 -2.54 3.60
C ASN A 102 21.94 -2.26 3.34
N TYR A 103 22.37 -1.01 3.51
CA TYR A 103 23.78 -0.72 3.68
C TYR A 103 24.30 -1.27 5.00
N ALA A 104 25.48 -1.88 4.95
CA ALA A 104 26.13 -2.54 6.06
C ALA A 104 27.61 -2.17 6.11
N THR A 105 28.21 -2.39 7.29
CA THR A 105 29.65 -2.33 7.50
C THR A 105 30.20 -3.74 7.44
N ALA A 106 31.10 -4.00 6.51
CA ALA A 106 31.88 -5.22 6.39
C ALA A 106 33.37 -4.95 6.61
N GLN A 107 34.10 -5.97 7.04
CA GLN A 107 35.56 -5.94 7.19
C GLN A 107 36.14 -7.29 6.80
N VAL A 108 37.39 -7.30 6.34
CA VAL A 108 38.12 -8.55 6.10
C VAL A 108 38.79 -8.98 7.40
N GLN A 109 38.48 -10.19 7.87
CA GLN A 109 39.08 -10.83 9.03
C GLN A 109 39.52 -12.25 8.65
N ASP A 110 40.79 -12.57 8.88
CA ASP A 110 41.39 -13.87 8.53
C ASP A 110 41.15 -14.29 7.06
N GLY A 111 41.24 -13.32 6.15
CA GLY A 111 41.01 -13.52 4.71
C GLY A 111 39.54 -13.72 4.31
N LYS A 112 38.59 -13.54 5.23
CA LYS A 112 37.15 -13.65 4.97
C LYS A 112 36.44 -12.32 5.20
N LEU A 113 35.50 -11.99 4.32
CA LEU A 113 34.63 -10.85 4.52
C LEU A 113 33.61 -11.15 5.62
N ILE A 114 33.53 -10.31 6.65
CA ILE A 114 32.65 -10.45 7.80
C ILE A 114 31.80 -9.20 7.98
N ILE A 115 30.51 -9.38 8.24
CA ILE A 115 29.59 -8.27 8.54
C ILE A 115 29.77 -7.82 9.99
N LYS A 116 30.26 -6.60 10.18
CA LYS A 116 30.46 -5.97 11.50
C LYS A 116 29.18 -5.31 12.01
N ASP A 117 28.45 -4.63 11.14
CA ASP A 117 27.18 -3.97 11.47
C ASP A 117 26.23 -4.07 10.27
N ARG A 118 25.08 -4.71 10.46
CA ARG A 118 24.09 -4.97 9.39
C ARG A 118 23.30 -3.74 8.96
N ARG A 119 23.49 -2.61 9.65
CA ARG A 119 22.76 -1.36 9.48
C ARG A 119 23.70 -0.17 9.31
N ALA A 120 25.01 -0.40 9.20
CA ALA A 120 26.02 0.64 9.05
C ALA A 120 25.91 1.76 10.12
N GLY A 121 25.58 1.40 11.37
CA GLY A 121 25.38 2.35 12.45
C GLY A 121 24.18 3.28 12.27
N ARG A 122 23.21 2.91 11.41
CA ARG A 122 22.11 3.75 10.97
C ARG A 122 22.61 5.12 10.49
N ILE A 123 23.36 5.11 9.40
CA ILE A 123 23.76 6.34 8.69
C ILE A 123 22.56 7.27 8.51
N SER A 124 22.80 8.57 8.43
CA SER A 124 21.72 9.53 8.20
C SER A 124 21.10 9.31 6.81
N THR A 125 19.85 9.72 6.63
CA THR A 125 19.15 9.60 5.35
C THR A 125 19.87 10.40 4.25
N GLU A 126 20.47 11.54 4.58
CA GLU A 126 21.25 12.36 3.65
C GLU A 126 22.47 11.59 3.14
N GLU A 127 23.16 10.88 4.05
CA GLU A 127 24.31 10.06 3.69
C GLU A 127 23.89 8.85 2.83
N ASN A 128 22.76 8.21 3.14
CA ASN A 128 22.21 7.16 2.29
C ASN A 128 21.88 7.65 0.89
N ILE A 129 21.26 8.82 0.77
CA ILE A 129 20.96 9.43 -0.54
C ILE A 129 22.27 9.62 -1.33
N ARG A 130 23.33 10.15 -0.69
CA ARG A 130 24.65 10.33 -1.33
C ARG A 130 25.22 9.00 -1.83
N ILE A 131 25.23 7.98 -0.98
CA ILE A 131 25.80 6.67 -1.29
C ILE A 131 24.97 5.94 -2.36
N THR A 132 23.64 6.02 -2.28
CA THR A 132 22.74 5.43 -3.29
C THR A 132 22.91 6.11 -4.64
N GLN A 133 23.10 7.44 -4.68
CA GLN A 133 23.42 8.16 -5.91
C GLN A 133 24.78 7.76 -6.49
N LYS A 134 25.80 7.60 -5.64
CA LYS A 134 27.13 7.09 -6.05
C LYS A 134 27.00 5.72 -6.70
N LEU A 135 26.28 4.80 -6.05
CA LEU A 135 26.04 3.46 -6.57
C LEU A 135 25.23 3.47 -7.88
N SER A 136 24.14 4.25 -7.94
CA SER A 136 23.28 4.36 -9.12
C SER A 136 24.01 4.89 -10.36
N ARG A 137 25.00 5.77 -10.18
CA ARG A 137 25.84 6.28 -11.28
C ARG A 137 26.86 5.25 -11.76
N ALA A 138 27.30 4.36 -10.87
CA ALA A 138 28.29 3.34 -11.19
C ALA A 138 27.65 2.07 -11.80
N VAL A 139 26.40 1.76 -11.45
CA VAL A 139 25.66 0.60 -11.98
C VAL A 139 24.23 0.99 -12.35
N ASP A 140 24.02 1.29 -13.62
CA ASP A 140 22.69 1.48 -14.21
C ASP A 140 22.13 0.18 -14.83
N LYS A 141 23.02 -0.78 -15.15
CA LYS A 141 22.68 -2.11 -15.68
C LYS A 141 23.73 -3.17 -15.37
N ILE A 142 23.31 -4.43 -15.40
CA ILE A 142 24.15 -5.64 -15.40
C ILE A 142 23.76 -6.45 -16.63
N GLY A 143 24.64 -6.51 -17.63
CA GLY A 143 24.26 -6.97 -18.97
C GLY A 143 23.10 -6.13 -19.53
N ASP A 144 22.00 -6.80 -19.87
CA ASP A 144 20.75 -6.18 -20.35
C ASP A 144 19.73 -5.92 -19.23
N VAL A 145 20.06 -6.26 -17.98
CA VAL A 145 19.17 -6.06 -16.82
C VAL A 145 19.40 -4.68 -16.24
N LYS A 146 18.36 -3.84 -16.25
CA LYS A 146 18.43 -2.50 -15.66
C LYS A 146 18.41 -2.59 -14.14
N VAL A 147 19.26 -1.81 -13.48
CA VAL A 147 19.31 -1.70 -12.03
C VAL A 147 18.69 -0.36 -11.63
N LEU A 148 17.60 -0.41 -10.85
CA LEU A 148 16.94 0.76 -10.30
C LEU A 148 17.15 0.77 -8.79
N LEU A 149 17.68 1.86 -8.26
CA LEU A 149 17.95 2.03 -6.84
C LEU A 149 17.18 3.25 -6.33
N SER A 150 16.55 3.12 -5.17
CA SER A 150 15.90 4.24 -4.49
C SER A 150 16.31 4.25 -3.01
N PRO A 151 16.84 5.37 -2.49
CA PRO A 151 17.26 5.48 -1.10
C PRO A 151 16.03 5.47 -0.18
N GLY A 152 16.12 4.73 0.91
CA GLY A 152 15.13 4.74 1.99
C GLY A 152 15.61 5.53 3.21
N MET A 153 14.90 5.38 4.33
CA MET A 153 15.32 5.95 5.61
C MET A 153 16.56 5.25 6.16
N GLU A 154 17.45 6.03 6.76
CA GLU A 154 18.68 5.55 7.40
C GLU A 154 19.52 4.67 6.46
N HIS A 155 19.65 3.37 6.71
CA HIS A 155 20.50 2.43 5.96
C HIS A 155 19.75 1.66 4.87
N ARG A 156 18.45 1.91 4.68
CA ARG A 156 17.59 1.10 3.80
C ARG A 156 17.62 1.63 2.36
N LEU A 157 17.37 0.76 1.41
CA LEU A 157 17.17 1.10 0.01
C LEU A 157 16.27 0.04 -0.65
N ALA A 158 15.61 0.41 -1.73
CA ALA A 158 15.00 -0.55 -2.64
C ALA A 158 15.89 -0.76 -3.86
N VAL A 159 16.00 -2.01 -4.28
CA VAL A 159 16.67 -2.43 -5.51
C VAL A 159 15.62 -3.10 -6.38
N VAL A 160 15.46 -2.65 -7.62
CA VAL A 160 14.65 -3.33 -8.62
C VAL A 160 15.55 -3.73 -9.79
N LEU A 161 15.63 -5.03 -10.03
CA LEU A 161 16.29 -5.60 -11.20
C LEU A 161 15.23 -5.80 -12.29
N ARG A 162 15.29 -4.99 -13.34
CA ARG A 162 14.33 -5.01 -14.45
C ARG A 162 14.92 -5.71 -15.66
N PHE A 163 14.40 -6.90 -15.93
CA PHE A 163 14.82 -7.73 -17.05
C PHE A 163 14.14 -7.27 -18.35
N PRO A 164 14.73 -7.55 -19.52
CA PRO A 164 14.11 -7.20 -20.80
C PRO A 164 12.93 -8.11 -21.20
N TYR A 165 12.63 -9.13 -20.39
CA TYR A 165 11.56 -10.10 -20.61
C TYR A 165 10.81 -10.42 -19.31
N THR A 166 9.57 -10.90 -19.43
CA THR A 166 8.77 -11.36 -18.30
C THR A 166 9.45 -12.55 -17.63
N LEU A 167 9.63 -12.47 -16.32
CA LEU A 167 10.28 -13.55 -15.58
C LEU A 167 9.30 -14.70 -15.35
N PRO A 168 9.75 -15.96 -15.49
CA PRO A 168 8.94 -17.13 -15.12
C PRO A 168 8.73 -17.18 -13.61
N GLU A 169 7.70 -17.91 -13.16
CA GLU A 169 7.39 -18.05 -11.74
C GLU A 169 8.55 -18.70 -10.97
N GLY A 170 8.75 -18.22 -9.73
CA GLY A 170 9.80 -18.69 -8.84
C GLY A 170 11.19 -18.12 -9.14
N SER A 171 11.28 -17.07 -9.96
CA SER A 171 12.52 -16.32 -10.22
C SER A 171 13.05 -15.57 -8.99
N ASP A 172 12.23 -15.36 -7.98
CA ASP A 172 12.58 -14.70 -6.71
C ASP A 172 13.01 -15.67 -5.59
N GLN A 173 13.07 -16.98 -5.85
CA GLN A 173 13.47 -17.99 -4.87
C GLN A 173 14.99 -17.97 -4.58
N ILE A 174 15.46 -16.84 -4.08
CA ILE A 174 16.84 -16.56 -3.68
C ILE A 174 16.83 -16.26 -2.17
N PRO A 175 17.70 -16.90 -1.37
CA PRO A 175 17.79 -16.58 0.05
C PRO A 175 18.34 -15.15 0.27
N ASP A 176 17.98 -14.54 1.39
CA ASP A 176 18.59 -13.28 1.85
C ASP A 176 20.13 -13.42 1.89
N THR A 177 20.84 -12.36 1.48
CA THR A 177 22.31 -12.31 1.62
C THR A 177 22.74 -11.84 3.01
N ASP A 178 21.81 -11.25 3.76
CA ASP A 178 21.98 -10.89 5.17
C ASP A 178 22.09 -12.16 6.04
N PRO A 179 23.22 -12.39 6.72
CA PRO A 179 23.42 -13.57 7.57
C PRO A 179 22.60 -13.52 8.87
N GLN A 180 21.81 -12.47 9.07
CA GLN A 180 20.95 -12.21 10.21
C GLN A 180 21.67 -12.01 11.55
N ARG A 181 23.00 -12.15 11.58
CA ARG A 181 23.85 -11.94 12.74
C ARG A 181 25.17 -11.30 12.32
N GLU A 182 25.66 -10.39 13.15
CA GLU A 182 27.00 -9.81 13.01
C GLU A 182 28.07 -10.86 13.32
N GLY A 183 29.28 -10.65 12.82
CA GLY A 183 30.41 -11.58 12.96
C GLY A 183 30.35 -12.77 12.00
N LEU A 184 29.36 -12.82 11.11
CA LEU A 184 29.24 -13.85 10.06
C LEU A 184 29.54 -13.27 8.68
N PRO A 185 30.00 -14.10 7.73
CA PRO A 185 30.11 -13.69 6.34
C PRO A 185 28.72 -13.50 5.71
N PRO A 186 28.58 -12.61 4.72
CA PRO A 186 27.36 -12.53 3.93
C PRO A 186 27.12 -13.84 3.17
N ILE A 187 25.85 -14.16 2.94
CA ILE A 187 25.47 -15.35 2.17
C ILE A 187 25.60 -15.02 0.68
N ILE A 188 26.38 -15.81 -0.05
CA ILE A 188 26.52 -15.67 -1.50
C ILE A 188 25.18 -15.98 -2.16
N PRO A 189 24.61 -15.10 -3.00
CA PRO A 189 23.35 -15.36 -3.68
C PRO A 189 23.41 -16.64 -4.53
N TYR A 190 22.40 -17.49 -4.40
CA TYR A 190 22.16 -18.65 -5.28
C TYR A 190 20.66 -18.86 -5.47
N GLY A 191 20.27 -19.38 -6.63
CA GLY A 191 18.88 -19.74 -6.91
C GLY A 191 18.52 -21.11 -6.34
N LYS A 192 17.31 -21.25 -5.80
CA LYS A 192 16.77 -22.56 -5.39
C LYS A 192 16.23 -23.38 -6.56
N ASN A 193 16.11 -22.77 -7.74
CA ASN A 193 15.68 -23.40 -8.98
C ASN A 193 16.38 -22.74 -10.19
N GLN A 194 16.15 -23.26 -11.40
CA GLN A 194 16.77 -22.74 -12.62
C GLN A 194 16.39 -21.27 -12.91
N ASN A 195 15.15 -20.89 -12.66
CA ASN A 195 14.64 -19.54 -12.88
C ASN A 195 15.29 -18.50 -11.94
N SER A 196 15.40 -18.85 -10.66
CA SER A 196 16.04 -18.01 -9.64
C SER A 196 17.56 -18.01 -9.76
N GLU A 197 18.18 -19.05 -10.31
CA GLU A 197 19.65 -19.06 -10.51
C GLU A 197 20.07 -18.09 -11.61
N MET A 198 19.24 -17.89 -12.64
CA MET A 198 19.47 -16.83 -13.64
C MET A 198 19.49 -15.44 -12.98
N VAL A 199 18.56 -15.17 -12.07
CA VAL A 199 18.51 -13.92 -11.32
C VAL A 199 19.69 -13.83 -10.34
N ALA A 200 20.03 -14.92 -9.63
CA ALA A 200 21.13 -14.94 -8.67
C ALA A 200 22.49 -14.61 -9.33
N LYS A 201 22.71 -15.02 -10.59
CA LYS A 201 23.90 -14.60 -11.36
C LYS A 201 23.99 -13.07 -11.49
N VAL A 202 22.90 -12.43 -11.90
CA VAL A 202 22.80 -10.97 -12.01
C VAL A 202 23.03 -10.31 -10.64
N VAL A 203 22.46 -10.89 -9.57
CA VAL A 203 22.64 -10.39 -8.20
C VAL A 203 24.11 -10.48 -7.74
N ARG A 204 24.82 -11.57 -8.06
CA ARG A 204 26.25 -11.71 -7.73
C ARG A 204 27.09 -10.66 -8.46
N GLU A 205 26.83 -10.44 -9.75
CA GLU A 205 27.51 -9.40 -10.52
C GLU A 205 27.22 -8.00 -9.97
N PHE A 206 25.95 -7.70 -9.67
CA PHE A 206 25.54 -6.45 -9.04
C PHE A 206 26.26 -6.22 -7.70
N LEU A 207 26.30 -7.23 -6.82
CA LEU A 207 26.97 -7.13 -5.53
C LEU A 207 28.48 -6.94 -5.67
N SER A 208 29.12 -7.58 -6.67
CA SER A 208 30.53 -7.38 -6.95
C SER A 208 30.84 -5.94 -7.36
N VAL A 209 30.00 -5.33 -8.22
CA VAL A 209 30.14 -3.92 -8.58
C VAL A 209 29.88 -3.03 -7.37
N ALA A 210 28.84 -3.33 -6.57
CA ALA A 210 28.52 -2.55 -5.38
C ALA A 210 29.66 -2.59 -4.35
N GLU A 211 30.27 -3.75 -4.10
CA GLU A 211 31.41 -3.88 -3.19
C GLU A 211 32.59 -3.00 -3.62
N GLU A 212 32.94 -3.02 -4.91
CA GLU A 212 34.04 -2.20 -5.45
C GLU A 212 33.76 -0.70 -5.33
N VAL A 213 32.51 -0.26 -5.60
CA VAL A 213 32.11 1.15 -5.52
C VAL A 213 32.04 1.66 -4.08
N LEU A 214 31.69 0.78 -3.14
CA LEU A 214 31.44 1.11 -1.75
C LEU A 214 32.65 0.87 -0.83
N LYS A 215 33.69 0.15 -1.27
CA LYS A 215 34.82 -0.29 -0.41
C LYS A 215 35.46 0.81 0.44
N ASP A 216 35.54 2.05 -0.08
CA ASP A 216 36.17 3.20 0.58
C ASP A 216 35.20 3.97 1.51
N GLU A 217 33.92 3.57 1.58
CA GLU A 217 32.96 4.18 2.49
C GLU A 217 33.25 3.74 3.94
N PRO A 218 33.30 4.66 4.92
CA PRO A 218 33.76 4.31 6.27
C PRO A 218 32.80 3.41 7.06
N LYS A 219 31.51 3.42 6.72
CA LYS A 219 30.47 2.63 7.39
C LYS A 219 29.63 1.80 6.43
N ALA A 220 29.17 2.36 5.33
CA ALA A 220 28.25 1.71 4.38
C ALA A 220 29.02 1.12 3.19
N ASN A 221 30.06 0.33 3.49
CA ASN A 221 30.94 -0.27 2.48
C ASN A 221 30.44 -1.60 1.91
N TYR A 222 29.27 -2.07 2.34
CA TYR A 222 28.69 -3.32 1.85
C TYR A 222 27.17 -3.23 1.70
N LEU A 223 26.62 -4.10 0.87
CA LEU A 223 25.18 -4.17 0.58
C LEU A 223 24.63 -5.56 0.94
N LEU A 224 23.66 -5.59 1.85
CA LEU A 224 22.90 -6.78 2.21
C LEU A 224 21.53 -6.73 1.55
N LEU A 225 21.13 -7.81 0.88
CA LEU A 225 19.90 -7.92 0.10
C LEU A 225 18.95 -8.91 0.77
N ARG A 226 17.68 -8.54 0.83
CA ARG A 226 16.65 -9.27 1.56
C ARG A 226 15.32 -9.23 0.84
N GLY A 227 14.53 -10.30 1.02
CA GLY A 227 13.16 -10.36 0.55
C GLY A 227 13.04 -10.18 -0.95
N PHE A 228 13.84 -10.93 -1.71
CA PHE A 228 13.66 -11.05 -3.17
C PHE A 228 12.20 -11.37 -3.45
N SER A 229 11.58 -10.55 -4.30
CA SER A 229 10.14 -10.63 -4.53
C SER A 229 9.85 -10.40 -6.01
N GLN A 230 9.28 -11.40 -6.66
CA GLN A 230 8.67 -11.29 -7.97
C GLN A 230 7.24 -10.79 -7.82
N LYS A 231 6.77 -9.95 -8.75
CA LYS A 231 5.37 -9.50 -8.73
C LYS A 231 4.43 -10.71 -8.68
N PRO A 232 3.54 -10.81 -7.68
CA PRO A 232 2.66 -11.96 -7.55
C PRO A 232 1.69 -12.01 -8.72
N LYS A 233 1.45 -13.22 -9.25
CA LYS A 233 0.43 -13.42 -10.29
C LYS A 233 -0.95 -13.27 -9.66
N MET A 234 -1.58 -12.14 -9.92
CA MET A 234 -2.92 -11.81 -9.45
C MET A 234 -3.76 -11.41 -10.65
N GLU A 235 -5.04 -11.79 -10.65
CA GLU A 235 -6.00 -11.21 -11.60
C GLU A 235 -6.01 -9.70 -11.40
N SER A 236 -6.00 -8.96 -12.49
CA SER A 236 -6.21 -7.51 -12.42
C SER A 236 -7.63 -7.20 -11.98
N PHE A 237 -7.84 -5.97 -11.51
CA PHE A 237 -9.14 -5.47 -11.07
C PHE A 237 -10.18 -5.53 -12.20
N SER A 238 -9.75 -5.26 -13.43
CA SER A 238 -10.60 -5.38 -14.61
C SER A 238 -10.94 -6.83 -14.93
N GLU A 239 -9.97 -7.76 -14.88
CA GLU A 239 -10.25 -9.19 -15.13
C GLU A 239 -11.19 -9.76 -14.07
N ARG A 240 -10.96 -9.39 -12.80
CA ARG A 240 -11.69 -9.94 -11.67
C ARG A 240 -13.08 -9.36 -11.48
N PHE A 241 -13.28 -8.06 -11.75
CA PHE A 241 -14.53 -7.36 -11.46
C PHE A 241 -15.21 -6.75 -12.69
N GLY A 242 -14.58 -6.79 -13.86
CA GLY A 242 -15.15 -6.25 -15.11
C GLY A 242 -15.26 -4.72 -15.13
N LEU A 243 -14.48 -4.02 -14.30
CA LEU A 243 -14.52 -2.57 -14.14
C LEU A 243 -13.25 -1.92 -14.70
N LYS A 244 -13.40 -0.84 -15.47
CA LYS A 244 -12.27 0.04 -15.78
C LYS A 244 -11.98 0.92 -14.57
N ALA A 245 -10.83 0.75 -13.93
CA ALA A 245 -10.53 1.32 -12.63
C ALA A 245 -9.34 2.29 -12.66
N CYS A 246 -9.44 3.39 -11.92
CA CYS A 246 -8.32 4.30 -11.67
C CYS A 246 -8.12 4.59 -10.17
N ALA A 247 -6.92 5.07 -9.85
CA ALA A 247 -6.48 5.40 -8.50
C ALA A 247 -6.00 6.85 -8.40
N ILE A 248 -6.50 7.55 -7.40
CA ILE A 248 -6.19 8.93 -7.04
C ILE A 248 -5.57 8.90 -5.63
N ALA A 249 -4.25 8.77 -5.58
CA ALA A 249 -3.47 8.76 -4.35
C ALA A 249 -2.26 9.68 -4.50
N THR A 250 -1.78 10.24 -3.39
CA THR A 250 -0.57 11.09 -3.38
C THR A 250 0.68 10.29 -3.00
N TYR A 251 0.54 9.38 -2.04
CA TYR A 251 1.66 8.66 -1.45
C TYR A 251 2.09 7.43 -2.30
N PRO A 252 3.40 7.20 -2.50
CA PRO A 252 3.91 6.18 -3.43
C PRO A 252 3.40 4.75 -3.20
N MET A 253 3.28 4.32 -1.93
CA MET A 253 2.83 2.97 -1.59
C MET A 253 1.46 2.65 -2.21
N TYR A 254 0.47 3.54 -2.08
CA TYR A 254 -0.88 3.28 -2.57
C TYR A 254 -1.00 3.36 -4.09
N LYS A 255 -0.19 4.22 -4.72
CA LYS A 255 -0.01 4.21 -6.18
C LYS A 255 0.50 2.85 -6.64
N GLY A 256 1.50 2.33 -5.92
CA GLY A 256 2.07 1.01 -6.16
C GLY A 256 1.06 -0.12 -6.02
N LEU A 257 0.34 -0.15 -4.88
CA LEU A 257 -0.64 -1.19 -4.59
C LEU A 257 -1.80 -1.19 -5.59
N ALA A 258 -2.29 -0.01 -5.98
CA ALA A 258 -3.31 0.11 -7.01
C ALA A 258 -2.82 -0.40 -8.38
N SER A 259 -1.58 -0.05 -8.76
CA SER A 259 -0.95 -0.54 -10.00
C SER A 259 -0.72 -2.06 -9.98
N LEU A 260 -0.39 -2.65 -8.82
CA LEU A 260 -0.22 -4.11 -8.69
C LEU A 260 -1.48 -4.88 -9.09
N VAL A 261 -2.65 -4.35 -8.75
CA VAL A 261 -3.95 -4.93 -9.13
C VAL A 261 -4.50 -4.35 -10.43
N GLY A 262 -3.67 -3.65 -11.22
CA GLY A 262 -4.03 -3.20 -12.57
C GLY A 262 -4.94 -1.97 -12.64
N MET A 263 -5.02 -1.15 -11.59
CA MET A 263 -5.69 0.16 -11.67
C MET A 263 -4.77 1.19 -12.33
N GLU A 264 -5.35 2.08 -13.13
CA GLU A 264 -4.60 3.19 -13.72
C GLU A 264 -4.34 4.28 -12.66
N VAL A 265 -3.07 4.54 -12.35
CA VAL A 265 -2.69 5.58 -11.39
C VAL A 265 -2.70 6.94 -12.08
N LEU A 266 -3.61 7.83 -11.66
CA LEU A 266 -3.71 9.16 -12.25
C LEU A 266 -2.53 10.03 -11.84
N LYS A 267 -2.01 10.78 -12.80
CA LYS A 267 -0.97 11.80 -12.58
C LYS A 267 -1.65 13.16 -12.46
N PHE A 268 -1.40 13.85 -11.37
CA PHE A 268 -1.90 15.20 -11.11
C PHE A 268 -0.87 15.97 -10.28
N GLU A 269 -0.94 17.31 -10.34
CA GLU A 269 -0.10 18.20 -9.56
C GLU A 269 -0.71 18.48 -8.19
N GLY A 270 0.13 18.69 -7.17
CA GLY A 270 -0.31 18.95 -5.81
C GLY A 270 -0.47 17.69 -4.95
N ASN A 271 -0.84 17.90 -3.70
CA ASN A 271 -0.93 16.85 -2.69
C ASN A 271 -2.08 17.07 -1.69
N THR A 272 -2.94 18.05 -1.93
CA THR A 272 -4.11 18.33 -1.09
C THR A 272 -5.31 17.50 -1.52
N ILE A 273 -6.31 17.37 -0.64
CA ILE A 273 -7.58 16.70 -0.98
C ILE A 273 -8.24 17.40 -2.18
N LYS A 274 -8.14 18.75 -2.28
CA LYS A 274 -8.67 19.52 -3.42
C LYS A 274 -8.01 19.20 -4.75
N ASP A 275 -6.68 19.05 -4.76
CA ASP A 275 -5.94 18.66 -5.96
C ASP A 275 -6.40 17.27 -6.45
N GLN A 276 -6.58 16.35 -5.50
CA GLN A 276 -7.10 15.01 -5.78
C GLN A 276 -8.55 15.04 -6.31
N ILE A 277 -9.42 15.88 -5.73
CA ILE A 277 -10.81 16.05 -6.21
C ILE A 277 -10.83 16.58 -7.64
N LYS A 278 -9.94 17.53 -7.97
CA LYS A 278 -9.80 18.02 -9.36
C LYS A 278 -9.46 16.89 -10.31
N ALA A 279 -8.47 16.06 -9.97
CA ALA A 279 -8.10 14.90 -10.78
C ALA A 279 -9.24 13.88 -10.92
N LEU A 280 -10.02 13.66 -9.86
CA LEU A 280 -11.22 12.82 -9.89
C LEU A 280 -12.28 13.38 -10.85
N LYS A 281 -12.56 14.68 -10.79
CA LYS A 281 -13.53 15.36 -11.67
C LYS A 281 -13.12 15.27 -13.13
N ASP A 282 -11.85 15.48 -13.43
CA ASP A 282 -11.30 15.42 -14.79
C ASP A 282 -11.42 14.00 -15.39
N ALA A 283 -11.20 12.96 -14.59
CA ALA A 283 -11.24 11.56 -15.02
C ALA A 283 -12.63 10.89 -14.94
N TRP A 284 -13.65 11.56 -14.39
CA TRP A 284 -14.93 10.93 -14.01
C TRP A 284 -15.65 10.18 -15.14
N LYS A 285 -15.52 10.67 -16.38
CA LYS A 285 -16.18 10.08 -17.54
C LYS A 285 -15.49 8.81 -18.03
N ASP A 286 -14.20 8.66 -17.76
CA ASP A 286 -13.34 7.67 -18.42
C ASP A 286 -13.25 6.31 -17.71
N TYR A 287 -13.70 6.21 -16.45
CA TYR A 287 -13.59 5.03 -15.61
C TYR A 287 -14.92 4.67 -14.93
N ASP A 288 -15.09 3.40 -14.57
CA ASP A 288 -16.27 2.90 -13.86
C ASP A 288 -16.05 2.86 -12.35
N TYR A 289 -14.80 2.71 -11.92
CA TYR A 289 -14.39 2.61 -10.53
C TYR A 289 -13.25 3.56 -10.20
N PHE A 290 -13.36 4.22 -9.05
CA PHE A 290 -12.41 5.22 -8.57
C PHE A 290 -11.98 4.85 -7.15
N PHE A 291 -10.68 4.63 -6.96
CA PHE A 291 -10.06 4.57 -5.63
C PHE A 291 -9.46 5.93 -5.28
N PHE A 292 -9.98 6.57 -4.24
CA PHE A 292 -9.52 7.87 -3.75
C PHE A 292 -8.92 7.71 -2.35
N HIS A 293 -7.69 8.16 -2.14
CA HIS A 293 -6.96 7.90 -0.89
C HIS A 293 -6.50 9.19 -0.19
N VAL A 294 -6.80 9.32 1.10
CA VAL A 294 -6.36 10.43 1.97
C VAL A 294 -5.43 9.88 3.05
N LYS A 295 -4.14 10.21 2.99
CA LYS A 295 -3.11 9.63 3.87
C LYS A 295 -3.02 10.26 5.27
N LYS A 296 -3.31 11.56 5.42
CA LYS A 296 -2.88 12.33 6.60
C LYS A 296 -3.55 11.90 7.92
N THR A 297 -4.73 11.29 7.85
CA THR A 297 -5.41 10.71 9.03
C THR A 297 -4.56 9.65 9.74
N ASP A 298 -3.92 8.75 8.98
CA ASP A 298 -3.07 7.70 9.53
C ASP A 298 -1.76 8.26 10.11
N SER A 299 -1.10 9.18 9.39
CA SER A 299 0.14 9.80 9.86
C SER A 299 -0.02 10.45 11.23
N TYR A 300 -1.12 11.19 11.45
CA TYR A 300 -1.41 11.78 12.76
C TYR A 300 -1.79 10.73 13.81
N GLY A 301 -2.40 9.61 13.41
CA GLY A 301 -2.61 8.46 14.27
C GLY A 301 -1.28 7.87 14.77
N GLU A 302 -0.33 7.61 13.88
CA GLU A 302 1.01 7.11 14.25
C GLU A 302 1.80 8.10 15.13
N ASP A 303 1.66 9.40 14.90
CA ASP A 303 2.30 10.44 15.72
C ASP A 303 1.66 10.58 17.13
N GLY A 304 0.50 9.95 17.35
CA GLY A 304 -0.32 10.14 18.54
C GLY A 304 -1.00 11.51 18.62
N ASN A 305 -1.08 12.22 17.50
CA ASN A 305 -1.69 13.53 17.38
C ASN A 305 -3.18 13.41 17.00
N TRP A 306 -4.03 13.10 17.98
CA TRP A 306 -5.48 13.01 17.75
C TRP A 306 -6.09 14.29 17.20
N LYS A 307 -5.56 15.47 17.56
CA LYS A 307 -6.07 16.77 17.07
C LYS A 307 -5.84 16.92 15.57
N GLY A 308 -4.64 16.60 15.10
CA GLY A 308 -4.34 16.62 13.67
C GLY A 308 -5.18 15.61 12.89
N LYS A 309 -5.43 14.42 13.44
CA LYS A 309 -6.34 13.43 12.83
C LYS A 309 -7.77 13.98 12.72
N VAL A 310 -8.29 14.62 13.77
CA VAL A 310 -9.59 15.32 13.76
C VAL A 310 -9.64 16.39 12.69
N GLU A 311 -8.63 17.26 12.59
CA GLU A 311 -8.57 18.36 11.61
C GLU A 311 -8.66 17.84 10.17
N VAL A 312 -7.99 16.72 9.84
CA VAL A 312 -8.07 16.12 8.49
C VAL A 312 -9.44 15.52 8.22
N ILE A 313 -10.09 14.92 9.22
CA ILE A 313 -11.46 14.39 9.08
C ILE A 313 -12.44 15.54 8.84
N GLU A 314 -12.30 16.66 9.56
CA GLU A 314 -13.12 17.87 9.37
C GLU A 314 -12.86 18.54 8.00
N GLU A 315 -11.60 18.59 7.55
CA GLU A 315 -11.25 19.06 6.20
C GLU A 315 -11.94 18.21 5.14
N PHE A 316 -11.84 16.88 5.23
CA PHE A 316 -12.50 15.96 4.32
C PHE A 316 -14.02 16.15 4.32
N ASP A 317 -14.64 16.25 5.50
CA ASP A 317 -16.08 16.49 5.62
C ASP A 317 -16.50 17.79 4.92
N SER A 318 -15.71 18.86 5.04
CA SER A 318 -15.99 20.14 4.38
C SER A 318 -15.98 20.05 2.85
N LEU A 319 -15.21 19.11 2.29
CA LEU A 319 -15.07 18.85 0.86
C LEU A 319 -15.99 17.74 0.34
N LEU A 320 -16.66 16.98 1.23
CA LEU A 320 -17.58 15.91 0.87
C LEU A 320 -18.65 16.32 -0.18
N PRO A 321 -19.23 17.53 -0.12
CA PRO A 321 -20.19 17.98 -1.15
C PRO A 321 -19.65 17.90 -2.58
N GLU A 322 -18.35 18.17 -2.79
CA GLU A 322 -17.75 18.12 -4.14
C GLU A 322 -17.71 16.69 -4.73
N PHE A 323 -17.64 15.66 -3.88
CA PHE A 323 -17.74 14.27 -4.32
C PHE A 323 -19.19 13.90 -4.63
N LEU A 324 -20.15 14.41 -3.85
CA LEU A 324 -21.58 14.14 -4.05
C LEU A 324 -22.12 14.80 -5.33
N GLU A 325 -21.60 15.97 -5.71
CA GLU A 325 -21.92 16.65 -6.97
C GLU A 325 -21.60 15.82 -8.23
N LEU A 326 -20.66 14.88 -8.13
CA LEU A 326 -20.35 13.94 -9.22
C LEU A 326 -21.44 12.88 -9.43
N ASN A 327 -22.40 12.77 -8.50
CA ASN A 327 -23.49 11.80 -8.49
C ASN A 327 -22.99 10.33 -8.63
N PRO A 328 -22.11 9.86 -7.73
CA PRO A 328 -21.73 8.44 -7.71
C PRO A 328 -22.97 7.57 -7.51
N HIS A 329 -23.08 6.47 -8.27
CA HIS A 329 -24.17 5.50 -8.09
C HIS A 329 -23.98 4.71 -6.80
N VAL A 330 -22.71 4.39 -6.49
CA VAL A 330 -22.30 3.81 -5.23
C VAL A 330 -21.09 4.59 -4.72
N LEU A 331 -21.18 5.08 -3.49
CA LEU A 331 -20.08 5.71 -2.77
C LEU A 331 -19.79 4.91 -1.51
N VAL A 332 -18.54 4.55 -1.29
CA VAL A 332 -18.08 3.95 -0.04
C VAL A 332 -17.05 4.87 0.61
N ILE A 333 -17.19 5.13 1.90
CA ILE A 333 -16.21 5.87 2.72
C ILE A 333 -15.78 4.97 3.87
N THR A 334 -14.47 4.73 4.00
CA THR A 334 -13.91 3.88 5.05
C THR A 334 -12.43 4.19 5.29
N GLY A 335 -11.74 3.40 6.11
CA GLY A 335 -10.27 3.29 6.12
C GLY A 335 -9.84 1.89 5.66
N ASP A 336 -8.56 1.72 5.36
CA ASP A 336 -7.95 0.42 5.10
C ASP A 336 -7.59 -0.33 6.39
N HIS A 337 -7.32 0.41 7.47
CA HIS A 337 -7.11 -0.09 8.82
C HIS A 337 -7.49 0.92 9.90
N SER A 338 -7.37 0.49 11.16
CA SER A 338 -7.52 1.36 12.34
C SER A 338 -6.16 1.80 12.83
N THR A 339 -5.93 3.11 12.95
CA THR A 339 -4.72 3.68 13.56
C THR A 339 -5.12 4.62 14.71
N PRO A 340 -5.47 4.10 15.89
CA PRO A 340 -5.84 4.91 17.03
C PRO A 340 -4.65 5.69 17.55
N SER A 341 -4.80 7.01 17.74
CA SER A 341 -3.68 7.84 18.19
C SER A 341 -3.15 7.46 19.58
N VAL A 342 -4.00 6.86 20.42
CA VAL A 342 -3.61 6.34 21.74
C VAL A 342 -2.59 5.19 21.64
N LEU A 343 -2.61 4.44 20.52
CA LEU A 343 -1.69 3.33 20.28
C LEU A 343 -0.46 3.73 19.46
N LYS A 344 -0.49 4.88 18.78
CA LYS A 344 0.61 5.37 17.93
C LYS A 344 1.06 4.36 16.89
N GLY A 345 0.09 3.69 16.28
CA GLY A 345 0.32 2.63 15.31
C GLY A 345 -0.96 1.90 14.94
N HIS A 346 -0.84 1.04 13.94
CA HIS A 346 -1.96 0.26 13.44
C HIS A 346 -2.50 -0.69 14.52
N SER A 347 -3.78 -1.02 14.43
CA SER A 347 -4.44 -1.96 15.34
C SER A 347 -5.37 -2.92 14.61
N TRP A 348 -5.75 -4.00 15.28
CA TRP A 348 -6.63 -5.05 14.78
C TRP A 348 -8.13 -4.69 14.85
N HIS A 349 -8.47 -3.50 15.34
CA HIS A 349 -9.86 -3.10 15.50
C HIS A 349 -10.55 -3.02 14.13
N PRO A 350 -11.81 -3.51 14.02
CA PRO A 350 -12.61 -3.30 12.83
C PRO A 350 -12.69 -1.82 12.45
N VAL A 351 -12.88 -1.54 11.17
CA VAL A 351 -12.83 -0.19 10.61
C VAL A 351 -14.23 0.28 10.21
N PRO A 352 -14.65 1.50 10.54
CA PRO A 352 -15.93 2.08 10.09
C PRO A 352 -16.07 2.09 8.57
N VAL A 353 -17.25 1.72 8.07
CA VAL A 353 -17.60 1.81 6.66
C VAL A 353 -19.00 2.37 6.48
N LEU A 354 -19.12 3.31 5.55
CA LEU A 354 -20.37 3.87 5.05
C LEU A 354 -20.50 3.49 3.58
N LEU A 355 -21.65 2.95 3.17
CA LEU A 355 -22.03 2.69 1.79
C LEU A 355 -23.30 3.47 1.45
N TYR A 356 -23.19 4.40 0.51
CA TYR A 356 -24.30 5.17 -0.05
C TYR A 356 -24.70 4.62 -1.42
N SER A 357 -25.98 4.33 -1.61
CA SER A 357 -26.56 3.94 -2.91
C SER A 357 -28.10 4.03 -2.87
N PRO A 358 -28.80 3.91 -4.01
CA PRO A 358 -30.27 3.83 -4.05
C PRO A 358 -30.89 2.58 -3.40
N TYR A 359 -30.07 1.58 -3.03
CA TYR A 359 -30.54 0.26 -2.58
C TYR A 359 -30.17 -0.07 -1.12
N VAL A 360 -29.83 0.95 -0.33
CA VAL A 360 -29.66 0.82 1.14
C VAL A 360 -31.02 0.94 1.84
N LEU A 361 -31.19 0.42 3.05
CA LEU A 361 -32.41 0.74 3.82
C LEU A 361 -32.33 2.18 4.33
N GLY A 362 -31.18 2.57 4.86
CA GLY A 362 -30.96 3.88 5.47
C GLY A 362 -31.80 4.12 6.74
N GLY A 363 -31.60 5.26 7.38
CA GLY A 363 -32.41 5.70 8.53
C GLY A 363 -32.10 5.03 9.88
N ILE A 364 -31.06 4.19 9.96
CA ILE A 364 -30.67 3.48 11.19
C ILE A 364 -29.67 4.26 12.04
N SER A 365 -28.78 5.00 11.39
CA SER A 365 -27.66 5.69 12.05
C SER A 365 -27.75 7.21 11.85
N ASP A 366 -27.35 7.97 12.87
CA ASP A 366 -27.42 9.43 12.85
C ASP A 366 -26.10 10.11 12.46
N ARG A 367 -24.97 9.42 12.67
CA ARG A 367 -23.61 9.94 12.47
C ARG A 367 -22.69 8.87 11.90
N PHE A 368 -21.64 9.27 11.17
CA PHE A 368 -20.59 8.34 10.76
C PHE A 368 -19.52 8.24 11.84
N THR A 369 -19.68 7.29 12.76
CA THR A 369 -18.75 7.02 13.88
C THR A 369 -18.58 5.52 14.10
N GLU A 370 -17.53 5.10 14.83
CA GLU A 370 -17.32 3.69 15.17
C GLU A 370 -18.54 3.07 15.87
N ARG A 371 -19.16 3.79 16.82
CA ARG A 371 -20.29 3.28 17.60
C ARG A 371 -21.58 3.14 16.80
N GLU A 372 -21.84 4.09 15.91
CA GLU A 372 -22.98 4.02 14.98
C GLU A 372 -22.78 2.90 13.95
N CYS A 373 -21.56 2.76 13.44
CA CYS A 373 -21.18 1.69 12.51
C CYS A 373 -21.35 0.29 13.10
N LEU A 374 -21.07 0.09 14.40
CA LEU A 374 -21.34 -1.18 15.08
C LEU A 374 -22.82 -1.60 15.09
N ARG A 375 -23.74 -0.65 14.89
CA ARG A 375 -25.19 -0.86 14.89
C ARG A 375 -25.81 -0.79 13.49
N GLY A 376 -25.01 -0.46 12.48
CA GLY A 376 -25.48 -0.27 11.11
C GLY A 376 -25.86 -1.57 10.41
N GLU A 377 -26.66 -1.47 9.35
CA GLU A 377 -27.23 -2.62 8.64
C GLU A 377 -26.22 -3.55 7.97
N LEU A 378 -25.00 -3.09 7.69
CA LEU A 378 -23.97 -3.95 7.10
C LEU A 378 -23.34 -4.90 8.13
N GLY A 379 -23.54 -4.65 9.43
CA GLY A 379 -22.92 -5.41 10.51
C GLY A 379 -21.40 -5.35 10.49
N ILE A 380 -20.73 -6.47 10.84
CA ILE A 380 -19.27 -6.62 10.76
C ILE A 380 -18.93 -7.67 9.72
N PHE A 381 -18.11 -7.33 8.72
CA PHE A 381 -17.80 -8.23 7.61
C PHE A 381 -16.33 -8.16 7.15
N PRO A 382 -15.79 -9.15 6.43
CA PRO A 382 -14.42 -9.09 5.92
C PRO A 382 -14.25 -8.01 4.82
N ALA A 383 -13.16 -7.22 4.87
CA ALA A 383 -12.87 -6.15 3.90
C ALA A 383 -12.92 -6.60 2.44
N VAL A 384 -12.52 -7.85 2.18
CA VAL A 384 -12.58 -8.51 0.86
C VAL A 384 -13.99 -8.49 0.23
N LYS A 385 -15.05 -8.23 1.01
CA LYS A 385 -16.42 -8.13 0.52
C LYS A 385 -16.87 -6.72 0.14
N ILE A 386 -16.08 -5.67 0.39
CA ILE A 386 -16.46 -4.29 0.04
C ILE A 386 -16.78 -4.16 -1.44
N ILE A 387 -15.88 -4.63 -2.33
CA ILE A 387 -16.10 -4.56 -3.78
C ILE A 387 -17.33 -5.37 -4.21
N ASN A 388 -17.56 -6.53 -3.60
CA ASN A 388 -18.77 -7.33 -3.86
C ASN A 388 -20.05 -6.57 -3.51
N LEU A 389 -20.08 -5.89 -2.36
CA LEU A 389 -21.21 -5.05 -1.97
C LEU A 389 -21.38 -3.88 -2.95
N MET A 390 -20.29 -3.20 -3.34
CA MET A 390 -20.36 -2.12 -4.32
C MET A 390 -20.91 -2.60 -5.68
N LEU A 391 -20.54 -3.80 -6.13
CA LEU A 391 -21.06 -4.40 -7.35
C LEU A 391 -22.55 -4.77 -7.24
N ALA A 392 -22.98 -5.27 -6.08
CA ALA A 392 -24.39 -5.55 -5.82
C ALA A 392 -25.24 -4.26 -5.85
N HIS A 393 -24.80 -3.22 -5.14
CA HIS A 393 -25.45 -1.91 -5.08
C HIS A 393 -25.37 -1.11 -6.38
N SER A 394 -24.64 -1.60 -7.39
CA SER A 394 -24.60 -1.04 -8.74
C SER A 394 -25.29 -1.92 -9.78
N LEU A 395 -25.99 -2.99 -9.36
CA LEU A 395 -26.67 -3.94 -10.24
C LEU A 395 -25.74 -4.58 -11.30
N ARG A 396 -24.48 -4.80 -10.92
CA ARG A 396 -23.46 -5.40 -11.81
C ARG A 396 -23.28 -6.90 -11.61
N LEU A 397 -23.98 -7.51 -10.66
CA LEU A 397 -23.92 -8.95 -10.40
C LEU A 397 -25.13 -9.65 -11.01
N ALA A 398 -24.90 -10.69 -11.81
CA ALA A 398 -25.96 -11.58 -12.26
C ALA A 398 -26.50 -12.44 -11.10
N LYS A 399 -27.72 -12.93 -11.26
CA LYS A 399 -28.31 -13.90 -10.33
C LYS A 399 -27.46 -15.16 -10.28
N TYR A 400 -27.24 -15.68 -9.08
CA TYR A 400 -26.46 -16.91 -8.91
C TYR A 400 -27.34 -18.15 -9.14
N GLY A 401 -26.98 -18.96 -10.15
CA GLY A 401 -27.57 -20.28 -10.40
C GLY A 401 -28.94 -20.31 -11.09
N ALA A 402 -29.38 -19.19 -11.69
CA ALA A 402 -30.63 -19.13 -12.44
C ALA A 402 -30.63 -18.02 -13.48
#